data_AF-A0AAU2HW10-F1
#
_entry.id   AF-A0AAU2HW10-F1
#
_cell.length_a   1.000
_cell.length_b   1.000
_cell.length_c   1.000
_cell.angle_alpha   90.00
_cell.angle_beta   90.00
_cell.angle_gamma   90.00
#
_symmetry.space_group_name_H-M   'P 1'
#
loop_
_entity.id
_entity.type
_entity.pdbx_description
1 polymer ?
#
loop_
_entity_poly.entity_id
_entity_poly.type
_entity_poly.pdbx_seq_one_letter_code
_entity_poly.pdbx_strand_id
1 'polypeptide(L)'
;MHEEIAEQQADITRLLLHHIHAPFTDTVYLRGILPAPPPAEAIRIAIGAKDDRSPDQLIAYEIPLRQGGDLLTPYDIIGILRTLLTGTHLYSSDSISKLMDMTLVRVDPAVVEPAGETLDDRALTILRTIVSPYTEEQPDPRLRGFLFLGRDRLRLYLDTADVSGVIAADVRPSGAVTALLAALPSLITEEERMAVDGSDPHCSCVVDLMYW
;
A
#
# COMPACT_ATOMS: atom_id res chain seq x y z
N MET A 1 18.91 -3.66 -2.82
CA MET A 1 17.81 -4.17 -3.64
C MET A 1 16.54 -4.31 -2.80
N HIS A 2 16.46 -5.25 -1.84
CA HIS A 2 15.27 -5.35 -0.96
C HIS A 2 14.99 -4.08 -0.14
N GLU A 3 16.03 -3.41 0.38
CA GLU A 3 15.88 -2.17 1.16
C GLU A 3 15.45 -0.97 0.32
N GLU A 4 16.05 -0.78 -0.85
CA GLU A 4 15.68 0.29 -1.79
C GLU A 4 14.21 0.16 -2.24
N ILE A 5 13.75 -1.07 -2.53
CA ILE A 5 12.33 -1.36 -2.82
C ILE A 5 11.45 -1.08 -1.59
N ALA A 6 11.99 -1.29 -0.39
CA ALA A 6 11.27 -1.04 0.85
C ALA A 6 11.04 0.44 1.13
N GLU A 7 12.09 1.23 1.01
CA GLU A 7 12.03 2.69 1.09
C GLU A 7 11.07 3.24 0.05
N GLN A 8 11.19 2.78 -1.21
CA GLN A 8 10.32 3.22 -2.29
C GLN A 8 8.85 2.90 -2.00
N GLN A 9 8.54 1.69 -1.51
CA GLN A 9 7.17 1.33 -1.15
C GLN A 9 6.62 2.16 0.02
N ALA A 10 7.44 2.46 1.03
CA ALA A 10 7.04 3.30 2.15
C ALA A 10 6.77 4.75 1.69
N ASP A 11 7.60 5.28 0.79
CA ASP A 11 7.43 6.63 0.23
C ASP A 11 6.17 6.75 -0.64
N ILE A 12 5.92 5.74 -1.48
CA ILE A 12 4.67 5.61 -2.25
C ILE A 12 3.48 5.53 -1.28
N THR A 13 3.56 4.65 -0.27
CA THR A 13 2.50 4.51 0.73
C THR A 13 2.17 5.84 1.39
N ARG A 14 3.20 6.53 1.90
CA ARG A 14 3.08 7.83 2.58
C ARG A 14 2.49 8.91 1.67
N LEU A 15 2.83 8.93 0.37
CA LEU A 15 2.21 9.85 -0.57
C LEU A 15 0.74 9.50 -0.79
N LEU A 16 0.41 8.24 -1.03
CA LEU A 16 -0.94 7.85 -1.43
C LEU A 16 -1.98 7.87 -0.29
N LEU A 17 -1.58 7.94 0.99
CA LEU A 17 -2.51 7.94 2.14
C LEU A 17 -3.64 8.97 2.04
N HIS A 18 -3.40 10.13 1.40
CA HIS A 18 -4.45 11.15 1.24
C HIS A 18 -5.62 10.65 0.37
N HIS A 19 -5.38 9.69 -0.52
CA HIS A 19 -6.42 9.09 -1.37
C HIS A 19 -7.34 8.09 -0.66
N ILE A 20 -7.12 7.84 0.64
CA ILE A 20 -8.10 7.14 1.48
C ILE A 20 -9.42 7.95 1.50
N HIS A 21 -9.30 9.28 1.54
CA HIS A 21 -10.41 10.23 1.61
C HIS A 21 -10.59 11.06 0.34
N ALA A 22 -9.52 11.32 -0.42
CA ALA A 22 -9.59 11.99 -1.71
C ALA A 22 -9.73 10.96 -2.85
N PRO A 23 -10.73 11.08 -3.74
CA PRO A 23 -10.83 10.18 -4.88
C PRO A 23 -9.61 10.31 -5.83
N PHE A 24 -9.24 9.23 -6.51
CA PHE A 24 -8.38 9.28 -7.70
C PHE A 24 -9.16 9.79 -8.92
N THR A 25 -10.40 9.31 -9.05
CA THR A 25 -11.43 9.73 -10.00
C THR A 25 -12.77 9.76 -9.25
N ASP A 26 -13.80 10.45 -9.75
CA ASP A 26 -15.04 10.82 -9.04
C ASP A 26 -15.57 9.83 -7.97
N THR A 27 -15.51 8.53 -8.23
CA THR A 27 -16.02 7.48 -7.33
C THR A 27 -14.98 6.49 -6.81
N VAL A 28 -13.70 6.61 -7.19
CA VAL A 28 -12.66 5.60 -6.94
C VAL A 28 -11.66 6.11 -5.91
N TYR A 29 -11.42 5.30 -4.88
CA TYR A 29 -10.60 5.65 -3.72
C TYR A 29 -9.58 4.57 -3.43
N LEU A 30 -8.53 4.96 -2.70
CA LEU A 30 -7.55 4.02 -2.17
C LEU A 30 -8.15 3.18 -1.03
N ARG A 31 -8.01 1.86 -1.12
CA ARG A 31 -8.45 0.89 -0.09
C ARG A 31 -7.35 -0.01 0.43
N GLY A 32 -6.22 -0.06 -0.25
CA GLY A 32 -5.03 -0.67 0.28
C GLY A 32 -3.81 -0.44 -0.58
N ILE A 33 -2.66 -0.63 0.03
CA ILE A 33 -1.35 -0.71 -0.60
C ILE A 33 -0.69 -1.95 -0.03
N LEU A 34 -0.26 -2.85 -0.88
CA LEU A 34 0.27 -4.16 -0.51
C LEU A 34 1.70 -4.28 -1.05
N PRO A 35 2.69 -4.62 -0.21
CA PRO A 35 4.05 -4.88 -0.67
C PRO A 35 4.06 -6.16 -1.50
N ALA A 36 4.62 -6.18 -2.71
CA ALA A 36 4.71 -7.43 -3.46
C ALA A 36 5.73 -8.39 -2.79
N PRO A 37 5.45 -9.70 -2.70
CA PRO A 37 6.40 -10.67 -2.16
C PRO A 37 7.68 -10.72 -3.01
N PRO A 38 8.87 -10.83 -2.39
CA PRO A 38 10.10 -11.12 -3.14
C PRO A 38 9.96 -12.38 -4.00
N PRO A 39 10.55 -12.42 -5.22
CA PRO A 39 11.45 -11.42 -5.79
C PRO A 39 10.75 -10.31 -6.59
N ALA A 40 9.42 -10.17 -6.49
CA ALA A 40 8.69 -9.18 -7.29
C ALA A 40 9.01 -7.75 -6.82
N GLU A 41 9.64 -6.96 -7.68
CA GLU A 41 9.84 -5.52 -7.47
C GLU A 41 8.62 -4.75 -7.95
N ALA A 42 7.51 -4.90 -7.23
CA ALA A 42 6.24 -4.26 -7.58
C ALA A 42 5.52 -3.72 -6.34
N ILE A 43 4.55 -2.86 -6.57
CA ILE A 43 3.57 -2.43 -5.58
C ILE A 43 2.18 -2.81 -6.05
N ARG A 44 1.33 -3.23 -5.12
CA ARG A 44 -0.06 -3.56 -5.41
C ARG A 44 -0.98 -2.54 -4.75
N ILE A 45 -1.81 -1.90 -5.53
CA ILE A 45 -2.66 -0.80 -5.07
C ILE A 45 -4.11 -1.24 -5.21
N ALA A 46 -4.76 -1.47 -4.08
CA ALA A 46 -6.15 -1.86 -4.01
C ALA A 46 -7.04 -0.61 -3.98
N ILE A 47 -8.00 -0.58 -4.89
CA ILE A 47 -8.94 0.52 -5.04
C ILE A 47 -10.38 0.02 -5.05
N GLY A 48 -11.30 0.90 -4.71
CA GLY A 48 -12.74 0.64 -4.73
C GLY A 48 -13.54 1.90 -4.46
N ALA A 49 -14.85 1.75 -4.26
CA ALA A 49 -15.72 2.84 -3.87
C ALA A 49 -15.42 3.35 -2.45
N LYS A 50 -16.13 4.42 -2.04
CA LYS A 50 -15.88 5.06 -0.75
C LYS A 50 -16.01 4.10 0.45
N ASP A 51 -17.00 3.22 0.38
CA ASP A 51 -17.41 2.35 1.48
C ASP A 51 -17.04 0.88 1.26
N ASP A 52 -16.36 0.57 0.16
CA ASP A 52 -15.86 -0.78 -0.11
C ASP A 52 -14.78 -1.11 0.89
N ARG A 53 -14.97 -2.22 1.61
CA ARG A 53 -14.05 -2.68 2.65
C ARG A 53 -13.78 -4.18 2.56
N SER A 54 -14.55 -4.92 1.77
CA SER A 54 -14.32 -6.35 1.57
C SER A 54 -13.41 -6.55 0.35
N PRO A 55 -12.39 -7.42 0.43
CA PRO A 55 -11.46 -7.64 -0.68
C PRO A 55 -12.11 -8.03 -2.00
N ASP A 56 -13.19 -8.80 -1.99
CA ASP A 56 -13.93 -9.21 -3.19
C ASP A 56 -14.58 -8.03 -3.96
N GLN A 57 -14.69 -6.86 -3.34
CA GLN A 57 -15.19 -5.63 -3.94
C GLN A 57 -14.07 -4.78 -4.56
N LEU A 58 -12.81 -5.12 -4.30
CA LEU A 58 -11.66 -4.30 -4.68
C LEU A 58 -10.98 -4.85 -5.94
N ILE A 59 -10.35 -3.91 -6.66
CA ILE A 59 -9.42 -4.23 -7.74
C ILE A 59 -8.03 -3.81 -7.27
N ALA A 60 -7.08 -4.74 -7.33
CA ALA A 60 -5.68 -4.48 -7.06
C ALA A 60 -4.91 -4.31 -8.37
N TYR A 61 -4.18 -3.22 -8.51
CA TYR A 61 -3.25 -3.01 -9.62
C TYR A 61 -1.83 -3.32 -9.17
N GLU A 62 -1.20 -4.33 -9.77
CA GLU A 62 0.23 -4.62 -9.60
C GLU A 62 1.03 -3.79 -10.60
N ILE A 63 1.78 -2.82 -10.08
CA ILE A 63 2.61 -1.90 -10.86
C ILE A 63 4.07 -2.21 -10.52
N PRO A 64 4.92 -2.57 -11.50
CA PRO A 64 6.36 -2.70 -11.31
C PRO A 64 6.94 -1.40 -10.75
N LEU A 65 7.85 -1.50 -9.79
CA LEU A 65 8.54 -0.34 -9.22
C LEU A 65 9.72 0.11 -10.08
N ARG A 66 10.08 -0.67 -11.10
CA ARG A 66 11.11 -0.32 -12.08
C ARG A 66 10.59 -0.29 -13.50
N GLN A 67 11.11 0.64 -14.28
CA GLN A 67 10.93 0.70 -15.73
C GLN A 67 12.29 1.00 -16.37
N GLY A 68 12.75 0.13 -17.28
CA GLY A 68 14.03 0.34 -17.97
C GLY A 68 15.28 0.35 -17.07
N GLY A 69 15.16 -0.09 -15.80
CA GLY A 69 16.22 -0.05 -14.79
C GLY A 69 16.05 1.05 -13.74
N ASP A 70 15.29 2.10 -14.06
CA ASP A 70 15.03 3.23 -13.16
C ASP A 70 13.84 2.95 -12.24
N LEU A 71 13.87 3.49 -11.02
CA LEU A 71 12.74 3.43 -10.09
C LEU A 71 11.65 4.40 -10.52
N LEU A 72 10.40 3.91 -10.54
CA LEU A 72 9.24 4.77 -10.69
C LEU A 72 9.04 5.59 -9.43
N THR A 73 8.90 6.90 -9.58
CA THR A 73 8.62 7.81 -8.48
C THR A 73 7.19 7.62 -7.96
N PRO A 74 6.88 8.07 -6.73
CA PRO A 74 5.51 8.07 -6.25
C PRO A 74 4.51 8.81 -7.15
N TYR A 75 4.95 9.84 -7.89
CA TYR A 75 4.11 10.58 -8.82
C TYR A 75 3.88 9.81 -10.13
N ASP A 76 4.86 9.04 -10.60
CA ASP A 76 4.67 8.15 -11.76
C ASP A 76 3.58 7.11 -11.46
N ILE A 77 3.58 6.55 -10.25
CA ILE A 77 2.55 5.60 -9.79
C ILE A 77 1.16 6.25 -9.77
N ILE A 78 1.04 7.50 -9.26
CA ILE A 78 -0.23 8.24 -9.28
C ILE A 78 -0.68 8.52 -10.72
N GLY A 79 0.25 8.92 -11.59
CA GLY A 79 -0.03 9.18 -13.01
C GLY A 79 -0.53 7.93 -13.73
N ILE A 80 0.13 6.78 -13.51
CA ILE A 80 -0.28 5.47 -14.02
C ILE A 80 -1.69 5.13 -13.53
N LEU A 81 -1.96 5.26 -12.22
CA LEU A 81 -3.29 4.99 -11.67
C LEU A 81 -4.36 5.88 -12.30
N ARG A 82 -4.13 7.19 -12.42
CA ARG A 82 -5.09 8.09 -13.06
C ARG A 82 -5.37 7.70 -14.50
N THR A 83 -4.33 7.32 -15.26
CA THR A 83 -4.51 6.81 -16.63
C THR A 83 -5.35 5.53 -16.63
N LEU A 84 -5.05 4.56 -15.76
CA LEU A 84 -5.78 3.29 -15.67
C LEU A 84 -7.24 3.44 -15.20
N LEU A 85 -7.52 4.47 -14.41
CA LEU A 85 -8.86 4.74 -13.88
C LEU A 85 -9.70 5.67 -14.75
N THR A 86 -9.08 6.25 -15.78
CA THR A 86 -9.75 7.11 -16.74
C THR A 86 -9.94 6.36 -18.06
N GLY A 87 -11.18 6.19 -18.48
CA GLY A 87 -11.52 5.53 -19.73
C GLY A 87 -11.75 4.01 -19.61
N THR A 88 -11.87 3.33 -20.75
CA THR A 88 -12.08 1.89 -20.83
C THR A 88 -10.81 1.21 -21.28
N HIS A 89 -10.22 0.40 -20.39
CA HIS A 89 -9.01 -0.37 -20.68
C HIS A 89 -9.35 -1.83 -20.90
N LEU A 90 -8.81 -2.41 -21.97
CA LEU A 90 -8.92 -3.84 -22.25
C LEU A 90 -7.64 -4.52 -21.75
N TYR A 91 -7.78 -5.38 -20.76
CA TYR A 91 -6.69 -6.18 -20.23
C TYR A 91 -6.71 -7.58 -20.85
N SER A 92 -5.52 -8.13 -21.10
CA SER A 92 -5.39 -9.54 -21.49
C SER A 92 -5.83 -10.44 -20.33
N SER A 93 -6.35 -11.63 -20.63
CA SER A 93 -6.64 -12.63 -19.58
C SER A 93 -5.40 -12.96 -18.75
N ASP A 94 -4.22 -12.91 -19.36
CA ASP A 94 -2.96 -13.27 -18.71
C ASP A 94 -2.49 -12.21 -17.70
N SER A 95 -2.98 -10.96 -17.84
CA SER A 95 -2.69 -9.89 -16.89
C SER A 95 -3.69 -9.85 -15.74
N ILE A 96 -4.74 -10.69 -15.76
CA ILE A 96 -5.76 -10.76 -14.71
C ILE A 96 -5.59 -12.05 -13.90
N SER A 97 -5.61 -11.91 -12.57
CA SER A 97 -5.63 -13.05 -11.65
C SER A 97 -6.38 -12.71 -10.36
N LYS A 98 -6.30 -13.56 -9.34
CA LYS A 98 -6.85 -13.29 -8.01
C LYS A 98 -5.75 -13.09 -6.98
N LEU A 99 -6.01 -12.21 -6.01
CA LEU A 99 -5.14 -11.96 -4.86
C LEU A 99 -6.00 -11.69 -3.63
N MET A 100 -5.95 -12.54 -2.60
CA MET A 100 -6.75 -12.37 -1.38
C MET A 100 -8.22 -12.02 -1.69
N ASP A 101 -8.85 -12.77 -2.60
CA ASP A 101 -10.20 -12.55 -3.15
C ASP A 101 -10.42 -11.28 -4.00
N MET A 102 -9.46 -10.35 -4.07
CA MET A 102 -9.46 -9.23 -4.99
C MET A 102 -9.19 -9.69 -6.43
N THR A 103 -9.70 -8.92 -7.40
CA THR A 103 -9.23 -9.01 -8.79
C THR A 103 -7.87 -8.32 -8.90
N LEU A 104 -6.84 -9.04 -9.36
CA LEU A 104 -5.50 -8.51 -9.57
C LEU A 104 -5.26 -8.22 -11.05
N VAL A 105 -4.92 -6.97 -11.39
CA VAL A 105 -4.54 -6.53 -12.73
C VAL A 105 -3.06 -6.19 -12.73
N ARG A 106 -2.26 -6.91 -13.53
CA ARG A 106 -0.84 -6.62 -13.75
C ARG A 106 -0.68 -5.54 -14.80
N VAL A 107 0.05 -4.49 -14.46
CA VAL A 107 0.26 -3.32 -15.31
C VAL A 107 1.64 -3.41 -15.93
N ASP A 108 1.71 -3.23 -17.25
CA ASP A 108 2.97 -2.98 -17.94
C ASP A 108 3.14 -1.45 -18.08
N PRO A 109 4.09 -0.83 -17.34
CA PRO A 109 4.29 0.62 -17.39
C PRO A 109 4.81 1.09 -18.76
N ALA A 110 5.34 0.21 -19.62
CA ALA A 110 5.81 0.58 -20.95
C ALA A 110 4.66 0.90 -21.92
N VAL A 111 3.45 0.43 -21.65
CA VAL A 111 2.27 0.66 -22.50
C VAL A 111 1.28 1.66 -21.89
N VAL A 112 1.56 2.17 -20.70
CA VAL A 112 0.73 3.15 -20.00
C VAL A 112 1.49 4.46 -19.93
N GLU A 113 1.03 5.47 -20.67
CA GLU A 113 1.54 6.83 -20.51
C GLU A 113 0.99 7.41 -19.19
N PRO A 114 1.84 7.74 -18.19
CA PRO A 114 1.37 8.28 -16.93
C PRO A 114 0.72 9.64 -17.14
N ALA A 115 -0.43 9.88 -16.51
CA ALA A 115 -1.02 11.20 -16.48
C ALA A 115 -0.06 12.19 -15.81
N GLY A 116 0.12 13.37 -16.41
CA GLY A 116 1.00 14.41 -15.86
C GLY A 116 0.54 14.92 -14.50
N GLU A 117 1.49 15.40 -13.70
CA GLU A 117 1.21 16.04 -12.42
C GLU A 117 0.27 17.25 -12.57
N THR A 118 -0.73 17.31 -11.70
CA THR A 118 -1.67 18.43 -11.59
C THR A 118 -1.10 19.54 -10.71
N LEU A 119 -1.75 20.71 -10.71
CA LEU A 119 -1.39 21.79 -9.78
C LEU A 119 -1.62 21.39 -8.31
N ASP A 120 -2.63 20.56 -8.04
CA ASP A 120 -2.92 20.08 -6.70
C ASP A 120 -1.84 19.12 -6.18
N ASP A 121 -1.28 18.27 -7.05
CA ASP A 121 -0.15 17.41 -6.70
C ASP A 121 1.05 18.26 -6.27
N ARG A 122 1.39 19.26 -7.07
CA ARG A 122 2.52 20.16 -6.78
C ARG A 122 2.29 20.96 -5.50
N ALA A 123 1.06 21.43 -5.26
CA ALA A 123 0.70 22.11 -4.04
C ALA A 123 0.86 21.18 -2.82
N LEU A 124 0.37 19.94 -2.91
CA LEU A 124 0.54 18.93 -1.87
C LEU A 124 2.01 18.63 -1.60
N THR A 125 2.85 18.52 -2.63
CA THR A 125 4.30 18.35 -2.51
C THR A 125 4.92 19.46 -1.68
N ILE A 126 4.60 20.72 -2.00
CA ILE A 126 5.12 21.90 -1.30
C ILE A 126 4.67 21.88 0.17
N LEU A 127 3.38 21.70 0.42
CA LEU A 127 2.82 21.72 1.76
C LEU A 127 3.37 20.57 2.63
N ARG A 128 3.43 19.35 2.09
CA ARG A 128 3.96 18.18 2.79
C ARG A 128 5.44 18.34 3.12
N THR A 129 6.23 18.89 2.19
CA THR A 129 7.67 19.14 2.42
C THR A 129 7.89 20.11 3.59
N ILE A 130 7.01 21.10 3.78
CA ILE A 130 7.11 22.06 4.89
C ILE A 130 6.68 21.43 6.22
N VAL A 131 5.55 20.70 6.23
CA VAL A 131 4.94 20.16 7.47
C VAL A 131 5.61 18.88 7.94
N SER A 132 6.22 18.12 7.02
CA SER A 132 6.87 16.87 7.33
C SER A 132 8.06 16.65 6.38
N PRO A 133 9.15 17.38 6.60
CA PRO A 133 10.34 17.32 5.76
C PRO A 133 10.89 15.89 5.71
N TYR A 134 11.56 15.57 4.61
CA TYR A 134 12.27 14.31 4.48
C TYR A 134 13.34 14.23 5.58
N THR A 135 13.35 13.10 6.30
CA THR A 135 14.38 12.74 7.27
C THR A 135 15.12 11.52 6.74
N GLU A 136 16.45 11.48 6.92
CA GLU A 136 17.23 10.28 6.55
C GLU A 136 16.85 9.07 7.40
N GLU A 137 16.45 9.30 8.65
CA GLU A 137 15.88 8.27 9.53
C GLU A 137 14.41 8.04 9.19
N GLN A 138 14.11 6.83 8.71
CA GLN A 138 12.76 6.32 8.54
C GLN A 138 12.17 5.91 9.91
N PRO A 139 10.84 6.01 10.11
CA PRO A 139 10.21 5.51 11.32
C PRO A 139 10.42 4.00 11.45
N ASP A 140 10.64 3.53 12.68
CA ASP A 140 10.70 2.11 13.03
C ASP A 140 9.59 1.81 14.06
N PRO A 141 8.56 1.00 13.70
CA PRO A 141 8.40 0.26 12.45
C PRO A 141 8.02 1.13 11.26
N ARG A 142 8.49 0.74 10.08
CA ARG A 142 8.20 1.39 8.80
C ARG A 142 6.91 0.84 8.21
N LEU A 143 6.00 1.73 7.82
CA LEU A 143 4.76 1.36 7.13
C LEU A 143 4.99 1.15 5.63
N ARG A 144 4.88 -0.11 5.19
CA ARG A 144 5.03 -0.54 3.79
C ARG A 144 3.72 -0.55 3.02
N GLY A 145 2.60 -0.60 3.74
CA GLY A 145 1.29 -0.71 3.15
C GLY A 145 0.20 -0.91 4.19
N PHE A 146 -1.03 -1.00 3.72
CA PHE A 146 -2.21 -1.31 4.53
C PHE A 146 -3.31 -1.92 3.66
N LEU A 147 -4.31 -2.55 4.27
CA LEU A 147 -5.50 -3.01 3.57
C LEU A 147 -6.72 -2.95 4.50
N PHE A 148 -7.81 -2.35 4.02
CA PHE A 148 -9.10 -2.49 4.69
C PHE A 148 -9.64 -3.92 4.49
N LEU A 149 -9.96 -4.60 5.59
CA LEU A 149 -10.45 -5.98 5.63
C LEU A 149 -11.80 -6.05 6.36
N GLY A 150 -12.75 -5.24 5.92
CA GLY A 150 -14.08 -5.08 6.53
C GLY A 150 -14.23 -3.79 7.34
N ARG A 151 -15.30 -3.71 8.12
CA ARG A 151 -15.70 -2.46 8.81
C ARG A 151 -14.74 -2.03 9.90
N ASP A 152 -14.23 -2.99 10.67
CA ASP A 152 -13.48 -2.74 11.89
C ASP A 152 -12.06 -3.31 11.86
N ARG A 153 -11.57 -3.76 10.70
CA ARG A 153 -10.23 -4.33 10.55
C ARG A 153 -9.44 -3.58 9.49
N LEU A 154 -8.29 -3.09 9.91
CA LEU A 154 -7.25 -2.53 9.07
C LEU A 154 -6.02 -3.42 9.25
N ARG A 155 -5.55 -4.05 8.17
CA ARG A 155 -4.25 -4.73 8.17
C ARG A 155 -3.17 -3.71 7.85
N LEU A 156 -2.15 -3.62 8.70
CA LEU A 156 -0.94 -2.83 8.45
C LEU A 156 0.16 -3.77 7.97
N TYR A 157 0.92 -3.38 6.96
CA TYR A 157 2.12 -4.10 6.53
C TYR A 157 3.34 -3.29 6.97
N LEU A 158 4.12 -3.85 7.89
CA LEU A 158 5.20 -3.20 8.60
C LEU A 158 6.50 -3.96 8.40
N ASP A 159 7.62 -3.26 8.38
CA ASP A 159 8.93 -3.87 8.63
C ASP A 159 9.65 -3.11 9.75
N THR A 160 10.59 -3.78 10.39
CA THR A 160 11.38 -3.27 11.50
C THR A 160 12.75 -3.90 11.48
N ALA A 161 13.73 -3.26 12.11
CA ALA A 161 15.09 -3.80 12.21
C ALA A 161 15.15 -5.15 12.98
N ASP A 162 14.20 -5.38 13.88
CA ASP A 162 14.20 -6.54 14.78
C ASP A 162 13.68 -7.83 14.12
N VAL A 163 12.88 -7.73 13.05
CA VAL A 163 12.19 -8.87 12.43
C VAL A 163 12.41 -8.87 10.92
N SER A 164 12.84 -10.01 10.40
CA SER A 164 13.07 -10.15 8.95
C SER A 164 11.76 -10.29 8.18
N GLY A 165 11.63 -9.47 7.13
CA GLY A 165 10.49 -9.47 6.23
C GLY A 165 9.38 -8.52 6.67
N VAL A 166 8.21 -8.68 6.06
CA VAL A 166 7.04 -7.85 6.35
C VAL A 166 6.16 -8.56 7.38
N ILE A 167 5.85 -7.86 8.46
CA ILE A 167 4.87 -8.27 9.47
C ILE A 167 3.54 -7.62 9.12
N ALA A 168 2.47 -8.40 9.10
CA ALA A 168 1.12 -7.88 9.07
C ALA A 168 0.58 -7.69 10.50
N ALA A 169 -0.07 -6.57 10.77
CA ALA A 169 -0.76 -6.33 12.04
C ALA A 169 -2.22 -5.99 11.77
N ASP A 170 -3.14 -6.84 12.25
CA ASP A 170 -4.58 -6.59 12.16
C ASP A 170 -5.01 -5.70 13.33
N VAL A 171 -5.38 -4.46 13.04
CA VAL A 171 -5.76 -3.47 14.05
C VAL A 171 -7.21 -3.03 13.87
N ARG A 172 -7.83 -2.62 14.98
CA ARG A 172 -9.11 -1.93 14.94
C ARG A 172 -8.88 -0.42 14.75
N PRO A 173 -9.45 0.24 13.72
CA PRO A 173 -9.29 1.68 13.51
C PRO A 173 -10.15 2.54 14.46
N SER A 174 -10.86 1.91 15.41
CA SER A 174 -11.68 2.55 16.44
C SER A 174 -11.21 2.13 17.84
N GLY A 175 -11.60 2.89 18.88
CA GLY A 175 -11.19 2.63 20.25
C GLY A 175 -9.91 3.37 20.65
N ALA A 176 -9.03 2.71 21.41
CA ALA A 176 -7.84 3.32 22.01
C ALA A 176 -6.64 3.42 21.03
N VAL A 177 -6.86 3.98 19.84
CA VAL A 177 -5.88 4.01 18.73
C VAL A 177 -4.54 4.60 19.16
N THR A 178 -4.52 5.68 19.95
CA THR A 178 -3.26 6.29 20.42
C THR A 178 -2.43 5.34 21.29
N ALA A 179 -3.07 4.60 22.18
CA ALA A 179 -2.38 3.66 23.05
C ALA A 179 -1.84 2.48 22.24
N LEU A 180 -2.61 2.00 21.27
CA LEU A 180 -2.19 0.94 20.35
C LEU A 180 -0.95 1.38 19.55
N LEU A 181 -1.00 2.57 18.94
CA LEU A 181 0.13 3.08 18.15
C LEU A 181 1.39 3.27 19.00
N ALA A 182 1.26 3.63 20.27
CA ALA A 182 2.39 3.75 21.19
C ALA A 182 3.00 2.38 21.57
N ALA A 183 2.17 1.33 21.66
CA ALA A 183 2.62 -0.02 21.99
C ALA A 183 3.03 -0.85 20.76
N LEU A 184 2.61 -0.43 19.56
CA LEU A 184 2.77 -1.17 18.31
C LEU A 184 4.21 -1.69 18.08
N PRO A 185 5.28 -0.90 18.27
CA PRO A 185 6.65 -1.38 18.06
C PRO A 185 7.00 -2.61 18.93
N SER A 186 6.49 -2.67 20.16
CA SER A 186 6.70 -3.81 21.06
C SER A 186 5.82 -5.00 20.65
N LEU A 187 4.56 -4.74 20.30
CA LEU A 187 3.59 -5.81 20.05
C LEU A 187 3.91 -6.63 18.80
N ILE A 188 4.46 -6.00 17.76
CA ILE A 188 4.77 -6.66 16.49
C ILE A 188 6.06 -7.48 16.55
N THR A 189 6.84 -7.39 17.63
CA THR A 189 8.08 -8.16 17.84
C THR A 189 7.90 -9.30 18.86
N GLU A 190 6.73 -9.38 19.53
CA GLU A 190 6.39 -10.46 20.45
C GLU A 190 6.12 -11.78 19.68
N GLU A 191 7.08 -12.70 19.69
CA GLU A 191 7.00 -14.01 19.01
C GLU A 191 5.73 -14.80 19.36
N GLU A 192 5.26 -14.67 20.60
CA GLU A 192 4.06 -15.34 21.13
C GLU A 192 2.77 -14.91 20.43
N ARG A 193 2.77 -13.72 19.79
CA ARG A 193 1.65 -13.19 19.03
C ARG A 193 1.79 -13.41 17.53
N MET A 194 2.97 -13.79 17.05
CA MET A 194 3.22 -14.00 15.63
C MET A 194 2.65 -15.33 15.18
N ALA A 195 1.65 -15.27 14.31
CA ALA A 195 1.15 -16.44 13.60
C ALA A 195 1.62 -16.43 12.15
N VAL A 196 2.04 -17.58 11.61
CA VAL A 196 2.26 -17.71 10.17
C VAL A 196 0.90 -17.70 9.47
N ASP A 197 0.69 -16.75 8.57
CA ASP A 197 -0.51 -16.69 7.73
C ASP A 197 -0.18 -17.28 6.35
N GLY A 198 -0.68 -18.49 6.09
CA GLY A 198 -0.50 -19.15 4.79
C GLY A 198 -1.36 -18.55 3.66
N SER A 199 -2.26 -17.62 3.98
CA SER A 199 -3.22 -17.03 3.03
C SER A 199 -2.82 -15.65 2.51
N ASP A 200 -1.99 -14.92 3.27
CA ASP A 200 -1.50 -13.60 2.89
C ASP A 200 -0.07 -13.71 2.32
N PRO A 201 0.11 -13.54 0.99
CA PRO A 201 1.44 -13.66 0.38
C PRO A 201 2.33 -12.44 0.66
N HIS A 202 1.84 -11.40 1.34
CA HIS A 202 2.53 -10.12 1.51
C HIS A 202 3.34 -10.01 2.80
N CYS A 203 3.18 -10.97 3.71
CA CYS A 203 3.83 -10.96 5.02
C CYS A 203 4.40 -12.33 5.37
N SER A 204 5.41 -12.34 6.25
CA SER A 204 5.95 -13.57 6.85
C SER A 204 5.13 -14.05 8.03
N CYS A 205 4.51 -13.12 8.78
CA CYS A 205 3.63 -13.40 9.89
C CYS A 205 2.54 -12.33 10.04
N VAL A 206 1.49 -12.69 10.77
CA VAL A 206 0.37 -11.83 11.16
C VAL A 206 0.30 -11.76 12.69
N VAL A 207 0.08 -10.56 13.20
CA VAL A 207 -0.21 -10.27 14.60
C VAL A 207 -1.64 -9.75 14.71
N ASP A 208 -2.49 -10.44 15.47
CA ASP A 208 -3.88 -10.00 15.72
C ASP A 208 -3.94 -9.06 16.93
N LEU A 209 -4.21 -7.78 16.67
CA LEU A 209 -4.34 -6.70 17.66
C LEU A 209 -5.76 -6.13 17.70
N MET A 210 -6.76 -6.89 17.21
CA MET A 210 -8.15 -6.44 17.13
C MET A 210 -8.83 -6.23 18.49
N TYR A 211 -8.28 -6.83 19.55
CA TYR A 211 -8.79 -6.79 20.93
C TYR A 211 -7.73 -6.34 21.94
N TRP A 212 -6.73 -5.62 21.47
CA TRP A 212 -5.70 -5.03 22.31
C TRP A 212 -6.27 -3.96 23.26
#